data_AF-A0A5C6E470-F1
#
_entry.id   AF-A0A5C6E470-F1
#
_cell.length_a   1.000
_cell.length_b   1.000
_cell.length_c   1.000
_cell.angle_alpha   90.00
_cell.angle_beta   90.00
_cell.angle_gamma   90.00
#
_symmetry.space_group_name_H-M   'P 1'
#
loop_
_entity.id
_entity.type
_entity.pdbx_description
1 polymer ?
#
loop_
_entity_poly.entity_id
_entity_poly.type
_entity_poly.pdbx_seq_one_letter_code
_entity_poly.pdbx_strand_id
1 'polypeptide(L)'
;MSQPTAAAAAQISVELAPKRLNLSFIVSSIVAVKPNHHLKPRDPETLDRLAKEVASRQFSAAQIASRQQEIYQQTLMLSRAMDGPNFTRVGRDDLVRMVQMIDQHFFDGKILPTATAEGLSFGFSSRMTRVAGKLVTHYSDGQSQGRRTFELVLSSTLLFQTFEQDVNRPVEVTGRLCRDRLEAMQRVAEHEFTHLVEMLIWNSGNCNEARFQSIARRHFDHRDFRHDLITQRERAVRKFDIRVGDQVRFTHQGHVLVGRVNRITRRATVLVEHPKGEPFSDGGRYVRYYVPLERLAKKQT
;
A
#
# COMPACT_ATOMS: atom_id res chain seq x y z
N MET A 1 4.98 36.79 62.64
CA MET A 1 4.11 35.85 61.90
C MET A 1 3.84 36.46 60.55
N SER A 2 4.49 35.92 59.54
CA SER A 2 4.70 36.53 58.23
C SER A 2 3.52 36.28 57.30
N GLN A 3 3.04 37.35 56.65
CA GLN A 3 2.18 37.24 55.46
C GLN A 3 3.00 36.76 54.26
N PRO A 4 2.45 35.93 53.36
CA PRO A 4 3.04 35.74 52.05
C PRO A 4 2.46 36.74 51.05
N THR A 5 3.38 37.41 50.36
CA THR A 5 3.20 38.30 49.22
C THR A 5 2.67 37.57 47.98
N ALA A 6 1.64 38.11 47.35
CA ALA A 6 1.13 37.68 46.06
C ALA A 6 2.09 38.10 44.93
N ALA A 7 2.71 37.12 44.26
CA ALA A 7 3.43 37.33 43.01
C ALA A 7 2.47 37.12 41.83
N ALA A 8 2.31 38.17 41.02
CA ALA A 8 1.53 38.17 39.80
C ALA A 8 2.18 37.27 38.72
N ALA A 9 1.48 36.20 38.33
CA ALA A 9 1.82 35.44 37.14
C ALA A 9 1.03 36.01 35.95
N ALA A 10 1.73 36.72 35.06
CA ALA A 10 1.19 37.14 33.77
C ALA A 10 0.96 35.90 32.89
N GLN A 11 -0.29 35.52 32.69
CA GLN A 11 -0.68 34.52 31.69
C GLN A 11 -0.64 35.19 30.30
N ILE A 12 0.41 34.90 29.53
CA ILE A 12 0.44 35.15 28.09
C ILE A 12 -0.37 34.03 27.45
N SER A 13 -1.65 34.30 27.18
CA SER A 13 -2.50 33.45 26.34
C SER A 13 -2.13 33.69 24.88
N VAL A 14 -1.28 32.83 24.31
CA VAL A 14 -1.11 32.77 22.85
C VAL A 14 -2.19 31.84 22.30
N GLU A 15 -3.29 32.44 21.87
CA GLU A 15 -4.35 31.77 21.13
C GLU A 15 -3.84 31.40 19.73
N LEU A 16 -3.32 30.18 19.57
CA LEU A 16 -3.03 29.60 18.27
C LEU A 16 -4.34 29.17 17.61
N ALA A 17 -4.97 30.12 16.91
CA ALA A 17 -6.09 29.82 16.02
C ALA A 17 -5.67 28.75 14.99
N PRO A 18 -6.43 27.66 14.81
CA PRO A 18 -6.16 26.71 13.75
C PRO A 18 -6.36 27.43 12.41
N LYS A 19 -5.29 27.56 11.62
CA LYS A 19 -5.38 28.01 10.22
C LYS A 19 -6.34 27.05 9.50
N ARG A 20 -7.58 27.48 9.27
CA ARG A 20 -8.49 26.84 8.32
C ARG A 20 -7.82 26.90 6.95
N LEU A 21 -7.31 25.76 6.49
CA LEU A 21 -6.92 25.60 5.09
C LEU A 21 -8.15 25.85 4.24
N ASN A 22 -8.03 26.79 3.31
CA ASN A 22 -9.14 27.28 2.49
C ASN A 22 -9.55 26.17 1.51
N LEU A 23 -10.72 25.56 1.72
CA LEU A 23 -11.25 24.46 0.91
C LEU A 23 -11.32 24.79 -0.60
N SER A 24 -11.45 26.07 -0.96
CA SER A 24 -11.52 26.52 -2.36
C SER A 24 -10.20 26.33 -3.13
N PHE A 25 -9.05 26.31 -2.45
CA PHE A 25 -7.74 26.15 -3.10
C PHE A 25 -7.45 24.69 -3.50
N ILE A 26 -7.96 23.72 -2.73
CA ILE A 26 -7.73 22.29 -3.00
C ILE A 26 -8.60 21.82 -4.16
N VAL A 27 -9.87 22.24 -4.22
CA VAL A 27 -10.80 21.84 -5.29
C VAL A 27 -10.38 22.39 -6.66
N SER A 28 -9.73 23.56 -6.71
CA SER A 28 -9.27 24.16 -7.98
C SER A 28 -7.92 23.64 -8.48
N SER A 29 -7.19 22.85 -7.68
CA SER A 29 -5.83 22.35 -8.02
C SER A 29 -5.80 20.89 -8.47
N ILE A 30 -6.97 20.23 -8.60
CA ILE A 30 -7.10 18.84 -9.08
C ILE A 30 -6.98 18.79 -10.61
N VAL A 31 -5.92 19.37 -11.13
CA VAL A 31 -5.45 19.14 -12.49
C VAL A 31 -4.46 17.98 -12.39
N ALA A 32 -4.49 17.05 -13.34
CA ALA A 32 -3.46 16.02 -13.49
C ALA A 32 -2.08 16.61 -13.17
N VAL A 33 -1.21 15.89 -12.44
CA VAL A 33 0.15 16.35 -12.15
C VAL A 33 0.82 16.67 -13.48
N LYS A 34 0.79 17.95 -13.87
CA LYS A 34 1.38 18.40 -15.12
C LYS A 34 2.88 18.36 -14.90
N PRO A 35 3.66 17.84 -15.87
CA PRO A 35 5.10 17.93 -15.77
C PRO A 35 5.49 19.40 -15.60
N ASN A 36 6.11 19.71 -14.46
CA ASN A 36 6.66 21.04 -14.26
C ASN A 36 7.95 21.10 -15.09
N HIS A 37 7.87 21.74 -16.26
CA HIS A 37 8.97 21.79 -17.24
C HIS A 37 10.25 22.46 -16.70
N HIS A 38 10.21 23.08 -15.52
CA HIS A 38 11.37 23.64 -14.85
C HIS A 38 12.16 22.65 -13.98
N LEU A 39 11.58 21.50 -13.61
CA LEU A 39 12.28 20.49 -12.83
C LEU A 39 13.04 19.54 -13.75
N LYS A 40 14.37 19.48 -13.56
CA LYS A 40 15.23 18.55 -14.28
C LYS A 40 15.19 17.18 -13.60
N PRO A 41 15.06 16.07 -14.35
CA PRO A 41 15.19 14.73 -13.81
C PRO A 41 16.52 14.57 -13.05
N ARG A 42 16.48 13.98 -11.84
CA ARG A 42 17.65 13.75 -10.99
C ARG A 42 18.51 14.98 -10.67
N ASP A 43 17.92 16.18 -10.61
CA ASP A 43 18.63 17.39 -10.21
C ASP A 43 19.25 17.24 -8.79
N PRO A 44 20.59 17.21 -8.63
CA PRO A 44 21.23 16.92 -7.36
C PRO A 44 20.90 17.92 -6.24
N GLU A 45 20.77 19.22 -6.59
CA GLU A 45 20.43 20.26 -5.62
C GLU A 45 19.00 20.10 -5.10
N THR A 46 18.05 19.79 -5.99
CA THR A 46 16.68 19.48 -5.60
C THR A 46 16.61 18.24 -4.72
N LEU A 47 17.31 17.16 -5.07
CA LEU A 47 17.32 15.93 -4.28
C LEU A 47 17.97 16.11 -2.90
N ASP A 48 19.08 16.85 -2.80
CA ASP A 48 19.73 17.17 -1.53
C ASP A 48 18.81 18.01 -0.62
N ARG A 49 18.12 19.01 -1.18
CA ARG A 49 17.14 19.81 -0.44
C ARG A 49 16.00 18.93 0.09
N LEU A 50 15.43 18.05 -0.75
CA LEU A 50 14.39 17.11 -0.34
C LEU A 50 14.89 16.17 0.76
N ALA A 51 16.12 15.67 0.66
CA ALA A 51 16.72 14.81 1.68
C ALA A 51 16.74 15.49 3.06
N LYS A 52 17.19 16.76 3.10
CA LYS A 52 17.26 17.56 4.32
C LYS A 52 15.88 17.84 4.91
N GLU A 53 14.91 18.17 4.06
CA GLU A 53 13.52 18.41 4.49
C GLU A 53 12.88 17.12 5.05
N VAL A 54 12.99 16.00 4.34
CA VAL A 54 12.46 14.70 4.79
C VAL A 54 13.13 14.23 6.08
N ALA A 55 14.43 14.49 6.27
CA ALA A 55 15.15 14.11 7.47
C ALA A 55 14.75 14.96 8.69
N SER A 56 14.55 16.26 8.51
CA SER A 56 14.25 17.19 9.62
C SER A 56 12.78 17.20 10.03
N ARG A 57 11.86 16.86 9.13
CA ARG A 57 10.43 16.97 9.37
C ARG A 57 9.90 15.91 10.31
N GLN A 58 9.12 16.32 11.31
CA GLN A 58 8.46 15.43 12.26
C GLN A 58 7.07 15.95 12.58
N PHE A 59 6.14 15.03 12.79
CA PHE A 59 4.78 15.35 13.20
C PHE A 59 4.43 14.60 14.48
N SER A 60 3.65 15.25 15.34
CA SER A 60 3.05 14.58 16.50
C SER A 60 2.00 13.56 16.03
N ALA A 61 1.74 12.55 16.86
CA ALA A 61 0.71 11.55 16.57
C ALA A 61 -0.67 12.18 16.30
N ALA A 62 -1.01 13.27 17.00
CA ALA A 62 -2.26 14.02 16.78
C ALA A 62 -2.32 14.68 15.39
N GLN A 63 -1.21 15.29 14.95
CA GLN A 63 -1.13 15.88 13.60
C GLN A 63 -1.23 14.82 12.52
N ILE A 64 -0.53 13.69 12.69
CA ILE A 64 -0.60 12.56 11.76
C ILE A 64 -2.04 12.05 11.67
N ALA A 65 -2.68 11.76 12.81
CA ALA A 65 -4.05 11.28 12.84
C ALA A 65 -5.04 12.26 12.20
N SER A 66 -4.92 13.56 12.50
CA SER A 66 -5.78 14.60 11.91
C SER A 66 -5.66 14.66 10.39
N ARG A 67 -4.43 14.61 9.85
CA ARG A 67 -4.19 14.65 8.40
C ARG A 67 -4.64 13.39 7.71
N GLN A 68 -4.40 12.24 8.33
CA GLN A 68 -4.89 10.97 7.81
C GLN A 68 -6.42 10.93 7.75
N GLN A 69 -7.10 11.47 8.77
CA GLN A 69 -8.55 11.60 8.77
C GLN A 69 -9.02 12.57 7.68
N GLU A 70 -8.31 13.67 7.44
CA GLU A 70 -8.63 14.61 6.36
C GLU A 70 -8.51 13.93 4.98
N ILE A 71 -7.40 13.23 4.71
CA ILE A 71 -7.18 12.45 3.49
C ILE A 71 -8.29 11.41 3.30
N TYR A 72 -8.65 10.70 4.36
CA TYR A 72 -9.73 9.71 4.35
C TYR A 72 -11.06 10.34 3.93
N GLN A 73 -11.47 11.43 4.59
CA GLN A 73 -12.74 12.08 4.33
C GLN A 73 -12.80 12.69 2.92
N GLN A 74 -11.72 13.36 2.51
CA GLN A 74 -11.65 13.95 1.17
C GLN A 74 -11.62 12.88 0.07
N THR A 75 -10.98 11.73 0.30
CA THR A 75 -10.98 10.62 -0.66
C THR A 75 -12.39 10.14 -0.93
N LEU A 76 -13.21 9.93 0.12
CA LEU A 76 -14.61 9.53 -0.04
C LEU A 76 -15.43 10.61 -0.73
N MET A 77 -15.32 11.85 -0.26
CA MET A 77 -16.11 12.97 -0.78
C MET A 77 -15.85 13.24 -2.27
N LEU A 78 -14.60 13.09 -2.71
CA LEU A 78 -14.20 13.40 -4.09
C LEU A 78 -14.29 12.19 -5.03
N SER A 79 -14.48 10.98 -4.50
CA SER A 79 -14.55 9.79 -5.34
C SER A 79 -15.84 9.76 -6.14
N ARG A 80 -15.71 9.41 -7.43
CA ARG A 80 -16.86 9.09 -8.29
C ARG A 80 -17.21 7.60 -8.30
N ALA A 81 -16.37 6.77 -7.66
CA ALA A 81 -16.45 5.31 -7.72
C ALA A 81 -16.75 4.68 -6.36
N MET A 82 -16.25 5.26 -5.27
CA MET A 82 -16.47 4.76 -3.92
C MET A 82 -17.86 5.15 -3.42
N ASP A 83 -18.59 4.17 -2.89
CA ASP A 83 -19.90 4.29 -2.26
C ASP A 83 -19.83 4.37 -0.73
N GLY A 84 -18.63 4.27 -0.15
CA GLY A 84 -18.37 4.39 1.28
C GLY A 84 -17.00 3.85 1.69
N PRO A 85 -16.69 3.81 3.00
CA PRO A 85 -15.39 3.34 3.51
C PRO A 85 -15.00 1.92 3.10
N ASN A 86 -15.97 1.02 3.07
CA ASN A 86 -15.82 -0.35 2.58
C ASN A 86 -16.26 -0.43 1.11
N PHE A 87 -15.73 0.47 0.28
CA PHE A 87 -16.14 0.66 -1.11
C PHE A 87 -16.14 -0.64 -1.94
N THR A 88 -17.11 -0.79 -2.83
CA THR A 88 -17.17 -1.96 -3.74
C THR A 88 -16.41 -1.75 -5.05
N ARG A 89 -16.03 -0.49 -5.34
CA ARG A 89 -15.30 -0.08 -6.54
C ARG A 89 -14.29 1.02 -6.20
N VAL A 90 -13.16 1.03 -6.91
CA VAL A 90 -12.14 2.06 -6.81
C VAL A 90 -11.49 2.26 -8.18
N GLY A 91 -11.21 3.52 -8.53
CA GLY A 91 -10.56 3.90 -9.78
C GLY A 91 -9.13 4.40 -9.56
N ARG A 92 -8.36 4.46 -10.65
CA ARG A 92 -7.01 5.04 -10.66
C ARG A 92 -6.99 6.46 -10.07
N ASP A 93 -7.97 7.28 -10.44
CA ASP A 93 -8.02 8.67 -9.99
C ASP A 93 -8.20 8.81 -8.48
N ASP A 94 -8.83 7.84 -7.81
CA ASP A 94 -8.95 7.83 -6.35
C ASP A 94 -7.58 7.64 -5.69
N LEU A 95 -6.77 6.72 -6.21
CA LEU A 95 -5.40 6.50 -5.74
C LEU A 95 -4.52 7.72 -6.03
N VAL A 96 -4.62 8.30 -7.23
CA VAL A 96 -3.86 9.51 -7.60
C VAL A 96 -4.18 10.66 -6.64
N ARG A 97 -5.47 10.94 -6.40
CA ARG A 97 -5.90 11.99 -5.47
C ARG A 97 -5.41 11.72 -4.05
N MET A 98 -5.56 10.49 -3.55
CA MET A 98 -5.08 10.11 -2.23
C MET A 98 -3.58 10.38 -2.09
N VAL A 99 -2.78 9.94 -3.06
CA VAL A 99 -1.32 10.14 -3.02
C VAL A 99 -0.95 11.63 -3.15
N GLN A 100 -1.68 12.41 -3.93
CA GLN A 100 -1.52 13.87 -3.97
C GLN A 100 -1.77 14.51 -2.61
N MET A 101 -2.84 14.12 -1.91
CA MET A 101 -3.11 14.63 -0.57
C MET A 101 -2.05 14.16 0.44
N ILE A 102 -1.53 12.93 0.33
CA ILE A 102 -0.39 12.47 1.13
C ILE A 102 0.82 13.39 0.93
N ASP A 103 1.21 13.66 -0.32
CA ASP A 103 2.33 14.56 -0.63
C ASP A 103 2.09 15.97 -0.09
N GLN A 104 0.89 16.53 -0.28
CA GLN A 104 0.53 17.86 0.21
C GLN A 104 0.58 17.95 1.74
N HIS A 105 -0.04 17.01 2.45
CA HIS A 105 -0.14 17.07 3.90
C HIS A 105 1.18 16.77 4.61
N PHE A 106 2.02 15.89 4.05
CA PHE A 106 3.22 15.42 4.75
C PHE A 106 4.53 15.96 4.18
N PHE A 107 4.55 16.40 2.92
CA PHE A 107 5.77 16.82 2.21
C PHE A 107 5.61 18.15 1.47
N ASP A 108 4.57 18.93 1.76
CA ASP A 108 4.21 20.20 1.11
C ASP A 108 4.07 20.11 -0.42
N GLY A 109 3.74 18.93 -0.95
CA GLY A 109 3.54 18.75 -2.39
C GLY A 109 4.84 18.76 -3.21
N LYS A 110 5.99 18.47 -2.60
CA LYS A 110 7.31 18.59 -3.26
C LYS A 110 7.83 17.28 -3.85
N ILE A 111 7.35 16.12 -3.37
CA ILE A 111 7.84 14.81 -3.84
C ILE A 111 7.28 14.50 -5.23
N LEU A 112 5.97 14.68 -5.44
CA LEU A 112 5.32 14.27 -6.69
C LEU A 112 5.76 15.07 -7.92
N PRO A 113 5.96 16.40 -7.87
CA PRO A 113 6.50 17.14 -9.00
C PRO A 113 7.89 16.63 -9.42
N THR A 114 8.74 16.34 -8.43
CA THR A 114 10.10 15.83 -8.66
C THR A 114 10.08 14.43 -9.24
N ALA A 115 9.27 13.52 -8.69
CA ALA A 115 9.12 12.17 -9.22
C ALA A 115 8.47 12.16 -10.61
N THR A 116 7.53 13.06 -10.89
CA THR A 116 6.86 13.16 -12.19
C THR A 116 7.78 13.70 -13.28
N ALA A 117 8.77 14.53 -12.93
CA ALA A 117 9.81 14.96 -13.86
C ALA A 117 10.62 13.77 -14.41
N GLU A 118 10.82 12.72 -13.59
CA GLU A 118 11.47 11.47 -14.03
C GLU A 118 10.49 10.52 -14.74
N GLY A 119 9.22 10.54 -14.31
CA GLY A 119 8.12 9.74 -14.83
C GLY A 119 7.50 8.92 -13.71
N LEU A 120 6.22 9.16 -13.43
CA LEU A 120 5.49 8.51 -12.35
C LEU A 120 4.11 8.07 -12.82
N SER A 121 3.74 6.84 -12.48
CA SER A 121 2.44 6.26 -12.81
C SER A 121 1.84 5.55 -11.60
N PHE A 122 0.50 5.45 -11.63
CA PHE A 122 -0.31 4.91 -10.54
C PHE A 122 -1.31 3.92 -11.11
N GLY A 123 -1.58 2.84 -10.39
CA GLY A 123 -2.58 1.87 -10.80
C GLY A 123 -3.03 0.89 -9.73
N PHE A 124 -3.98 0.05 -10.11
CA PHE A 124 -4.40 -1.11 -9.34
C PHE A 124 -4.12 -2.39 -10.11
N SER A 125 -3.67 -3.42 -9.42
CA SER A 125 -3.45 -4.76 -9.97
C SER A 125 -4.45 -5.76 -9.41
N SER A 126 -5.18 -6.40 -10.32
CA SER A 126 -6.02 -7.56 -10.00
C SER A 126 -5.22 -8.85 -9.84
N ARG A 127 -3.94 -8.87 -10.23
CA ARG A 127 -3.07 -10.06 -10.25
C ARG A 127 -2.24 -10.20 -8.96
N MET A 128 -2.03 -9.12 -8.21
CA MET A 128 -1.30 -9.14 -6.95
C MET A 128 -2.13 -9.81 -5.86
N THR A 129 -1.67 -10.95 -5.36
CA THR A 129 -2.39 -11.81 -4.39
C THR A 129 -1.57 -12.15 -3.15
N ARG A 130 -0.38 -11.53 -3.02
CA ARG A 130 0.57 -11.77 -1.93
C ARG A 130 0.94 -10.48 -1.18
N VAL A 131 1.19 -9.41 -1.93
CA VAL A 131 1.54 -8.08 -1.40
C VAL A 131 0.43 -7.08 -1.70
N ALA A 132 0.18 -6.17 -0.77
CA ALA A 132 -0.90 -5.19 -0.84
C ALA A 132 -0.58 -3.99 -1.73
N GLY A 133 0.69 -3.62 -1.80
CA GLY A 133 1.22 -2.59 -2.67
C GLY A 133 2.58 -3.00 -3.21
N LYS A 134 3.05 -2.27 -4.21
CA LYS A 134 4.45 -2.23 -4.60
C LYS A 134 4.76 -0.90 -5.29
N LEU A 135 5.97 -0.41 -5.08
CA LEU A 135 6.63 0.52 -5.97
C LEU A 135 7.61 -0.23 -6.88
N VAL A 136 7.55 0.04 -8.18
CA VAL A 136 8.55 -0.45 -9.15
C VAL A 136 9.33 0.73 -9.70
N THR A 137 10.65 0.61 -9.71
CA THR A 137 11.56 1.54 -10.40
C THR A 137 12.11 0.84 -11.63
N HIS A 138 11.87 1.41 -12.80
CA HIS A 138 12.39 0.91 -14.06
C HIS A 138 13.61 1.73 -14.46
N TYR A 139 14.69 1.07 -14.89
CA TYR A 139 15.87 1.73 -15.46
C TYR A 139 15.92 1.41 -16.95
N SER A 140 15.71 2.42 -17.80
CA SER A 140 15.54 2.28 -19.25
C SER A 140 16.75 1.64 -19.93
N ASP A 141 17.91 1.91 -19.36
CA ASP A 141 19.25 1.66 -19.85
C ASP A 141 19.96 0.58 -19.01
N GLY A 142 19.24 -0.06 -18.07
CA GLY A 142 19.78 -1.09 -17.16
C GLY A 142 20.80 -0.59 -16.14
N GLN A 143 21.23 0.67 -16.26
CA GLN A 143 22.15 1.33 -15.36
C GLN A 143 21.39 1.97 -14.20
N SER A 144 21.80 1.69 -12.97
CA SER A 144 21.17 2.24 -11.77
C SER A 144 21.26 3.77 -11.66
N GLN A 145 22.22 4.39 -12.35
CA GLN A 145 22.36 5.86 -12.42
C GLN A 145 21.66 6.47 -13.64
N GLY A 146 21.07 5.64 -14.50
CA GLY A 146 20.45 6.03 -15.76
C GLY A 146 19.04 6.60 -15.60
N ARG A 147 18.34 6.74 -16.73
CA ARG A 147 16.97 7.26 -16.75
C ARG A 147 16.04 6.26 -16.11
N ARG A 148 15.27 6.71 -15.12
CA ARG A 148 14.32 5.87 -14.39
C ARG A 148 12.90 6.41 -14.43
N THR A 149 11.94 5.50 -14.25
CA THR A 149 10.53 5.82 -14.05
C THR A 149 9.98 5.01 -12.88
N PHE A 150 8.90 5.50 -12.29
CA PHE A 150 8.26 4.93 -11.11
C PHE A 150 6.83 4.46 -11.40
N GLU A 151 6.47 3.31 -10.87
CA GLU A 151 5.11 2.75 -10.91
C GLU A 151 4.66 2.37 -9.51
N LEU A 152 3.69 3.10 -8.94
CA LEU A 152 3.06 2.77 -7.66
C LEU A 152 1.75 2.03 -7.92
N VAL A 153 1.69 0.77 -7.48
CA VAL A 153 0.55 -0.11 -7.75
C VAL A 153 0.01 -0.72 -6.47
N LEU A 154 -1.30 -0.63 -6.26
CA LEU A 154 -1.99 -1.32 -5.16
C LEU A 154 -2.72 -2.58 -5.63
N SER A 155 -2.86 -3.57 -4.76
CA SER A 155 -3.65 -4.75 -5.04
C SER A 155 -5.14 -4.49 -4.79
N SER A 156 -5.93 -4.41 -5.86
CA SER A 156 -7.38 -4.40 -5.72
C SER A 156 -7.90 -5.71 -5.17
N THR A 157 -7.31 -6.85 -5.57
CA THR A 157 -7.70 -8.17 -5.08
C THR A 157 -7.56 -8.28 -3.56
N LEU A 158 -6.42 -7.86 -2.99
CA LEU A 158 -6.22 -7.92 -1.54
C LEU A 158 -7.09 -6.91 -0.78
N LEU A 159 -7.28 -5.70 -1.31
CA LEU A 159 -8.17 -4.70 -0.69
C LEU A 159 -9.61 -5.20 -0.61
N PHE A 160 -10.15 -5.77 -1.69
CA PHE A 160 -11.53 -6.24 -1.69
C PHE A 160 -11.74 -7.42 -0.75
N GLN A 161 -10.84 -8.39 -0.75
CA GLN A 161 -11.02 -9.61 0.06
C GLN A 161 -10.77 -9.45 1.56
N THR A 162 -10.00 -8.44 1.98
CA THR A 162 -9.54 -8.33 3.37
C THR A 162 -10.66 -8.02 4.35
N PHE A 163 -11.71 -7.35 3.88
CA PHE A 163 -12.88 -7.00 4.67
C PHE A 163 -14.10 -7.84 4.27
N GLU A 164 -13.88 -8.98 3.62
CA GLU A 164 -14.92 -10.01 3.48
C GLU A 164 -15.15 -10.70 4.82
N GLN A 165 -16.40 -11.10 5.08
CA GLN A 165 -16.84 -11.64 6.38
C GLN A 165 -16.25 -13.02 6.71
N ASP A 166 -15.52 -13.65 5.79
CA ASP A 166 -15.07 -15.03 5.94
C ASP A 166 -13.73 -15.18 6.69
N VAL A 167 -13.11 -14.06 7.09
CA VAL A 167 -11.91 -14.07 7.93
C VAL A 167 -12.13 -13.18 9.15
N ASN A 168 -12.51 -13.80 10.26
CA ASN A 168 -12.72 -13.12 11.54
C ASN A 168 -11.37 -12.89 12.25
N ARG A 169 -10.61 -11.89 11.82
CA ARG A 169 -9.47 -11.33 12.58
C ARG A 169 -9.37 -9.82 12.37
N PRO A 170 -8.75 -9.08 13.32
CA PRO A 170 -8.39 -7.69 13.08
C PRO A 170 -7.47 -7.57 11.86
N VAL A 171 -7.72 -6.53 11.07
CA VAL A 171 -6.87 -6.15 9.95
C VAL A 171 -5.88 -5.12 10.46
N GLU A 172 -4.60 -5.42 10.31
CA GLU A 172 -3.50 -4.55 10.70
C GLU A 172 -2.59 -4.33 9.49
N VAL A 173 -2.25 -3.08 9.22
CA VAL A 173 -1.34 -2.67 8.16
C VAL A 173 -0.32 -1.73 8.78
N THR A 174 0.97 -1.98 8.54
CA THR A 174 2.10 -1.18 9.05
C THR A 174 2.07 -0.96 10.56
N GLY A 175 1.60 -1.98 11.31
CA GLY A 175 1.55 -1.95 12.77
C GLY A 175 0.33 -1.20 13.33
N ARG A 176 -0.69 -0.93 12.50
CA ARG A 176 -1.87 -0.15 12.84
C ARG A 176 -3.15 -0.86 12.41
N LEU A 177 -4.13 -0.88 13.31
CA LEU A 177 -5.46 -1.42 13.02
C LEU A 177 -6.16 -0.60 11.93
N CYS A 178 -6.84 -1.31 11.05
CA CYS A 178 -7.70 -0.79 10.00
C CYS A 178 -9.14 -1.22 10.26
N ARG A 179 -10.05 -0.26 10.36
CA ARG A 179 -11.49 -0.49 10.56
C ARG A 179 -12.21 -0.81 9.26
N ASP A 180 -11.68 -0.33 8.14
CA ASP A 180 -12.30 -0.47 6.83
C ASP A 180 -11.26 -0.51 5.70
N ARG A 181 -11.75 -0.78 4.49
CA ARG A 181 -10.95 -0.90 3.28
C ARG A 181 -10.20 0.39 2.92
N LEU A 182 -10.79 1.55 3.20
CA LEU A 182 -10.17 2.84 2.89
C LEU A 182 -8.99 3.14 3.81
N GLU A 183 -9.12 2.86 5.10
CA GLU A 183 -8.01 2.96 6.06
C GLU A 183 -6.83 2.06 5.68
N ALA A 184 -7.12 0.84 5.22
CA ALA A 184 -6.12 -0.09 4.73
C ALA A 184 -5.46 0.40 3.44
N MET A 185 -6.26 0.86 2.46
CA MET A 185 -5.76 1.44 1.21
C MET A 185 -4.83 2.62 1.47
N GLN A 186 -5.21 3.52 2.38
CA GLN A 186 -4.40 4.68 2.72
C GLN A 186 -3.06 4.30 3.35
N ARG A 187 -3.04 3.38 4.33
CA ARG A 187 -1.78 2.93 4.97
C ARG A 187 -0.85 2.22 3.98
N VAL A 188 -1.40 1.43 3.07
CA VAL A 188 -0.62 0.82 1.99
C VAL A 188 -0.07 1.91 1.05
N ALA A 189 -0.87 2.90 0.67
CA ALA A 189 -0.41 4.01 -0.16
C ALA A 189 0.71 4.82 0.51
N GLU A 190 0.59 5.12 1.80
CA GLU A 190 1.64 5.76 2.61
C GLU A 190 2.95 4.94 2.64
N HIS A 191 2.83 3.62 2.74
CA HIS A 191 3.97 2.71 2.71
C HIS A 191 4.69 2.76 1.36
N GLU A 192 3.96 2.60 0.26
CA GLU A 192 4.53 2.68 -1.09
C GLU A 192 5.04 4.09 -1.42
N PHE A 193 4.42 5.13 -0.86
CA PHE A 193 4.90 6.50 -0.97
C PHE A 193 6.25 6.69 -0.26
N THR A 194 6.46 6.01 0.87
CA THR A 194 7.77 6.00 1.55
C THR A 194 8.84 5.36 0.67
N HIS A 195 8.51 4.26 -0.02
CA HIS A 195 9.40 3.70 -1.04
C HIS A 195 9.70 4.69 -2.16
N LEU A 196 8.71 5.48 -2.57
CA LEU A 196 8.91 6.49 -3.62
C LEU A 196 9.89 7.55 -3.17
N VAL A 197 9.73 8.07 -1.96
CA VAL A 197 10.66 9.03 -1.34
C VAL A 197 12.08 8.45 -1.29
N GLU A 198 12.22 7.19 -0.85
CA GLU A 198 13.53 6.55 -0.74
C GLU A 198 14.22 6.37 -2.09
N MET A 199 13.50 5.81 -3.06
CA MET A 199 14.02 5.61 -4.41
C MET A 199 14.30 6.93 -5.11
N LEU A 200 13.45 7.94 -4.93
CA LEU A 200 13.65 9.26 -5.53
C LEU A 200 14.95 9.91 -5.02
N ILE A 201 15.15 9.97 -3.71
CA ILE A 201 16.24 10.74 -3.11
C ILE A 201 17.56 9.95 -3.09
N TRP A 202 17.52 8.67 -2.70
CA TRP A 202 18.74 7.87 -2.49
C TRP A 202 18.92 6.72 -3.48
N ASN A 203 17.99 6.54 -4.42
CA ASN A 203 18.04 5.47 -5.44
C ASN A 203 18.16 4.06 -4.83
N SER A 204 17.68 3.90 -3.61
CA SER A 204 17.69 2.66 -2.84
C SER A 204 16.56 2.74 -1.82
N GLY A 205 15.83 1.65 -1.65
CA GLY A 205 14.77 1.57 -0.66
C GLY A 205 14.53 0.15 -0.18
N ASN A 206 14.33 0.01 1.12
CA ASN A 206 14.10 -1.27 1.78
C ASN A 206 13.31 -1.02 3.06
N CYS A 207 12.11 -1.61 3.14
CA CYS A 207 11.21 -1.31 4.25
C CYS A 207 11.72 -1.82 5.61
N ASN A 208 12.66 -2.77 5.62
CA ASN A 208 13.29 -3.25 6.85
C ASN A 208 14.43 -2.34 7.34
N GLU A 209 14.88 -1.36 6.57
CA GLU A 209 15.99 -0.49 6.96
C GLU A 209 15.56 0.69 7.83
N ALA A 210 16.49 1.16 8.67
CA ALA A 210 16.23 2.21 9.66
C ALA A 210 15.75 3.53 9.02
N ARG A 211 16.25 3.87 7.82
CA ARG A 211 15.84 5.09 7.11
C ARG A 211 14.36 5.04 6.72
N PHE A 212 13.93 3.95 6.07
CA PHE A 212 12.52 3.75 5.73
C PHE A 212 11.64 3.81 6.96
N GLN A 213 11.94 3.01 7.99
CA GLN A 213 11.13 2.93 9.19
C GLN A 213 11.07 4.28 9.92
N SER A 214 12.17 5.03 9.94
CA SER A 214 12.21 6.38 10.50
C SER A 214 11.29 7.35 9.74
N ILE A 215 11.35 7.35 8.40
CA ILE A 215 10.48 8.20 7.57
C ILE A 215 9.01 7.82 7.81
N ALA A 216 8.67 6.53 7.68
CA ALA A 216 7.32 6.02 7.82
C ALA A 216 6.73 6.31 9.21
N ARG A 217 7.54 6.18 10.27
CA ARG A 217 7.12 6.51 11.64
C ARG A 217 6.87 8.01 11.82
N ARG A 218 7.81 8.86 11.42
CA ARG A 218 7.74 10.33 11.63
C ARG A 218 6.64 11.01 10.80
N HIS A 219 6.30 10.43 9.65
CA HIS A 219 5.29 10.99 8.74
C HIS A 219 3.93 10.33 8.92
N PHE A 220 3.87 9.02 9.19
CA PHE A 220 2.62 8.25 9.10
C PHE A 220 2.30 7.41 10.35
N ASP A 221 3.09 7.49 11.42
CA ASP A 221 2.97 6.65 12.62
C ASP A 221 3.02 5.14 12.32
N HIS A 222 3.72 4.73 11.25
CA HIS A 222 3.92 3.29 10.98
C HIS A 222 4.80 2.68 12.08
N ARG A 223 4.37 1.53 12.60
CA ARG A 223 5.00 0.81 13.72
C ARG A 223 5.59 -0.54 13.32
N ASP A 224 5.26 -0.97 12.11
CA ASP A 224 5.78 -2.17 11.46
C ASP A 224 6.00 -1.84 9.97
N PHE A 225 6.95 -2.53 9.34
CA PHE A 225 7.19 -2.44 7.91
C PHE A 225 6.30 -3.38 7.10
N ARG A 226 5.62 -4.34 7.74
CA ARG A 226 4.70 -5.26 7.05
C ARG A 226 3.40 -4.55 6.68
N HIS A 227 3.01 -4.68 5.42
CA HIS A 227 1.73 -4.19 4.89
C HIS A 227 0.86 -5.31 4.33
N ASP A 228 1.01 -6.51 4.89
CA ASP A 228 0.28 -7.68 4.44
C ASP A 228 -1.22 -7.58 4.78
N LEU A 229 -2.03 -7.63 3.73
CA LEU A 229 -3.46 -7.79 3.83
C LEU A 229 -3.82 -9.29 3.90
N ILE A 230 -5.05 -9.62 4.29
CA ILE A 230 -5.50 -11.02 4.32
C ILE A 230 -5.30 -11.61 2.92
N THR A 231 -4.55 -12.70 2.81
CA THR A 231 -4.20 -13.29 1.51
C THR A 231 -5.18 -14.39 1.10
N GLN A 232 -5.19 -14.74 -0.19
CA GLN A 232 -5.97 -15.88 -0.68
C GLN A 232 -5.51 -17.21 -0.07
N ARG A 233 -4.22 -17.31 0.31
CA ARG A 233 -3.71 -18.48 1.03
C ARG A 233 -4.30 -18.57 2.43
N GLU A 234 -4.32 -17.45 3.16
CA GLU A 234 -4.93 -17.40 4.50
C GLU A 234 -6.43 -17.78 4.43
N ARG A 235 -7.16 -17.23 3.47
CA ARG A 235 -8.56 -17.58 3.22
C ARG A 235 -8.74 -19.06 2.91
N ALA A 236 -7.91 -19.62 2.02
CA ALA A 236 -7.98 -21.04 1.66
C ALA A 236 -7.83 -21.96 2.86
N VAL A 237 -6.90 -21.61 3.77
CA VAL A 237 -6.70 -22.35 5.02
C VAL A 237 -7.91 -22.24 5.93
N ARG A 238 -8.43 -21.03 6.17
CA ARG A 238 -9.52 -20.85 7.13
C ARG A 238 -10.86 -21.40 6.63
N LYS A 239 -11.18 -21.19 5.36
CA LYS A 239 -12.51 -21.50 4.80
C LYS A 239 -12.61 -22.92 4.24
N PHE A 240 -11.52 -23.45 3.68
CA PHE A 240 -11.54 -24.72 2.97
C PHE A 240 -10.57 -25.76 3.58
N ASP A 241 -9.79 -25.40 4.61
CA ASP A 241 -8.69 -26.21 5.18
C ASP A 241 -7.65 -26.67 4.14
N ILE A 242 -7.43 -25.86 3.10
CA ILE A 242 -6.49 -26.18 2.01
C ILE A 242 -5.23 -25.32 2.11
N ARG A 243 -4.08 -25.99 2.14
CA ARG A 243 -2.74 -25.40 2.10
C ARG A 243 -2.02 -25.77 0.81
N VAL A 244 -1.01 -24.96 0.44
CA VAL A 244 -0.03 -25.39 -0.56
C VAL A 244 0.71 -26.61 0.00
N GLY A 245 0.81 -27.66 -0.80
CA GLY A 245 1.36 -28.96 -0.42
C GLY A 245 0.30 -30.03 -0.14
N ASP A 246 -0.95 -29.65 0.13
CA ASP A 246 -2.00 -30.62 0.47
C ASP A 246 -2.33 -31.53 -0.73
N GLN A 247 -2.64 -32.80 -0.42
CA GLN A 247 -3.26 -33.73 -1.36
C GLN A 247 -4.76 -33.47 -1.43
N VAL A 248 -5.28 -33.26 -2.64
CA VAL A 248 -6.68 -32.92 -2.88
C VAL A 248 -7.27 -33.78 -3.98
N ARG A 249 -8.57 -34.02 -3.89
CA ARG A 249 -9.38 -34.66 -4.94
C ARG A 249 -10.35 -33.65 -5.54
N PHE A 250 -10.59 -33.76 -6.85
CA PHE A 250 -11.54 -32.92 -7.58
C PHE A 250 -12.03 -33.61 -8.84
N THR A 251 -13.20 -33.20 -9.34
CA THR A 251 -13.76 -33.73 -10.60
C THR A 251 -13.36 -32.86 -11.79
N HIS A 252 -12.86 -33.49 -12.85
CA HIS A 252 -12.56 -32.86 -14.13
C HIS A 252 -13.03 -33.75 -15.27
N GLN A 253 -13.86 -33.22 -16.17
CA GLN A 253 -14.44 -33.97 -17.30
C GLN A 253 -15.05 -35.32 -16.87
N GLY A 254 -15.82 -35.32 -15.79
CA GLY A 254 -16.47 -36.53 -15.24
C GLY A 254 -15.55 -37.48 -14.45
N HIS A 255 -14.23 -37.26 -14.45
CA HIS A 255 -13.27 -38.11 -13.75
C HIS A 255 -12.84 -37.48 -12.44
N VAL A 256 -12.70 -38.30 -11.39
CA VAL A 256 -12.10 -37.86 -10.11
C VAL A 256 -10.59 -37.96 -10.25
N LEU A 257 -9.93 -36.81 -10.13
CA LEU A 257 -8.48 -36.69 -10.14
C LEU A 257 -7.97 -36.43 -8.73
N VAL A 258 -6.77 -36.92 -8.43
CA VAL A 258 -6.06 -36.67 -7.18
C VAL A 258 -4.73 -36.01 -7.51
N GLY A 259 -4.38 -34.96 -6.78
CA GLY A 259 -3.11 -34.28 -6.99
C GLY A 259 -2.73 -33.38 -5.81
N ARG A 260 -1.56 -32.76 -5.94
CA ARG A 260 -0.97 -31.91 -4.91
C ARG A 260 -1.20 -30.44 -5.23
N VAL A 261 -1.62 -29.65 -4.24
CA VAL A 261 -1.76 -28.20 -4.38
C VAL A 261 -0.37 -27.56 -4.50
N ASN A 262 -0.05 -26.97 -5.65
CA ASN A 262 1.23 -26.28 -5.87
C ASN A 262 1.16 -24.77 -5.61
N ARG A 263 0.02 -24.15 -5.92
CA ARG A 263 -0.16 -22.70 -5.73
C ARG A 263 -1.61 -22.39 -5.41
N ILE A 264 -1.82 -21.41 -4.54
CA ILE A 264 -3.15 -20.84 -4.26
C ILE A 264 -3.12 -19.36 -4.66
N THR A 265 -4.07 -19.00 -5.53
CA THR A 265 -4.40 -17.63 -5.93
C THR A 265 -5.92 -17.46 -5.79
N ARG A 266 -6.64 -16.91 -6.78
CA ARG A 266 -8.11 -17.03 -6.84
C ARG A 266 -8.57 -18.48 -7.04
N ARG A 267 -7.72 -19.31 -7.64
CA ARG A 267 -7.89 -20.76 -7.81
C ARG A 267 -6.65 -21.47 -7.30
N ALA A 268 -6.77 -22.75 -6.97
CA ALA A 268 -5.62 -23.61 -6.76
C ALA A 268 -5.06 -24.09 -8.10
N THR A 269 -3.74 -24.10 -8.22
CA THR A 269 -3.03 -24.91 -9.21
C THR A 269 -2.73 -26.25 -8.57
N VAL A 270 -3.37 -27.31 -9.05
CA VAL A 270 -3.16 -28.69 -8.60
C VAL A 270 -2.30 -29.42 -9.62
N LEU A 271 -1.27 -30.11 -9.14
CA LEU A 271 -0.40 -30.96 -9.94
C LEU A 271 -0.88 -32.40 -9.82
N VAL A 272 -1.27 -32.99 -10.94
CA VAL A 272 -1.67 -34.40 -11.03
C VAL A 272 -0.55 -35.14 -11.75
N GLU A 273 -0.02 -36.20 -11.14
CA GLU A 273 1.05 -37.00 -11.72
C GLU A 273 0.59 -37.62 -13.05
N HIS A 274 1.44 -37.53 -14.07
CA HIS A 274 1.15 -38.09 -15.38
C HIS A 274 2.46 -38.41 -16.13
N PRO A 275 2.62 -39.60 -16.72
CA PRO A 275 3.86 -39.99 -17.42
C PRO A 275 4.25 -39.04 -18.56
N LYS A 276 3.26 -38.46 -19.25
CA LYS A 276 3.45 -37.46 -20.31
C LYS A 276 3.36 -36.01 -19.82
N GLY A 277 3.35 -35.81 -18.50
CA GLY A 277 3.31 -34.49 -17.89
C GLY A 277 4.62 -33.71 -18.07
N GLU A 278 4.55 -32.41 -17.79
CA GLU A 278 5.73 -31.56 -17.77
C GLU A 278 6.65 -31.95 -16.60
N PRO A 279 7.98 -31.98 -16.82
CA PRO A 279 8.92 -32.25 -15.74
C PRO A 279 8.95 -31.08 -14.75
N PHE A 280 9.04 -31.40 -13.47
CA PHE A 280 9.19 -30.44 -12.38
C PHE A 280 10.52 -30.64 -11.63
N SER A 281 10.90 -29.65 -10.83
CA SER A 281 12.17 -29.63 -10.10
C SER A 281 12.30 -30.72 -9.04
N ASP A 282 11.21 -31.38 -8.67
CA ASP A 282 11.19 -32.52 -7.74
C ASP A 282 11.40 -33.87 -8.45
N GLY A 283 11.69 -33.86 -9.76
CA GLY A 283 11.89 -35.07 -10.58
C GLY A 283 10.60 -35.70 -11.08
N GLY A 284 9.44 -35.24 -10.63
CA GLY A 284 8.13 -35.73 -11.08
C GLY A 284 7.68 -35.15 -12.42
N ARG A 285 6.66 -35.78 -13.02
CA ARG A 285 5.96 -35.27 -14.21
C ARG A 285 4.49 -35.02 -13.90
N TYR A 286 4.02 -33.81 -14.21
CA TYR A 286 2.68 -33.40 -13.81
C TYR A 286 1.92 -32.68 -14.92
N VAL A 287 0.60 -32.82 -14.87
CA VAL A 287 -0.34 -31.95 -15.58
C VAL A 287 -0.91 -30.94 -14.58
N ARG A 288 -0.97 -29.66 -14.99
CA ARG A 288 -1.51 -28.58 -14.15
C ARG A 288 -3.01 -28.43 -14.35
N TYR A 289 -3.75 -28.40 -13.26
CA TYR A 289 -5.17 -28.09 -13.24
C TYR A 289 -5.44 -26.81 -12.44
N TYR A 290 -6.30 -25.93 -12.94
CA TYR A 290 -6.71 -24.70 -12.26
C TYR A 290 -8.12 -24.89 -11.68
N VAL A 291 -8.19 -25.21 -10.39
CA VAL A 291 -9.42 -25.66 -9.74
C VAL A 291 -9.90 -24.60 -8.71
N PRO A 292 -11.18 -24.18 -8.76
CA PRO A 292 -11.76 -23.36 -7.68
C PRO A 292 -11.65 -24.06 -6.32
N LEU A 293 -11.41 -23.30 -5.25
CA LEU A 293 -11.13 -23.86 -3.92
C LEU A 293 -12.31 -24.67 -3.38
N GLU A 294 -13.53 -24.22 -3.66
CA GLU A 294 -14.79 -24.87 -3.29
C GLU A 294 -15.03 -26.22 -3.98
N ARG A 295 -14.27 -26.53 -5.04
CA ARG A 295 -14.34 -27.83 -5.75
C ARG A 295 -13.27 -28.82 -5.31
N LEU A 296 -12.43 -28.42 -4.37
CA LEU A 296 -11.38 -29.27 -3.83
C LEU A 296 -11.89 -29.89 -2.53
N ALA A 297 -11.69 -31.21 -2.41
CA ALA A 297 -11.81 -31.89 -1.13
C ALA A 297 -10.42 -32.36 -0.71
N LYS A 298 -10.05 -32.06 0.53
CA LYS A 298 -8.80 -32.57 1.12
C LYS A 298 -8.88 -34.09 1.17
N LYS A 299 -7.83 -34.77 0.70
CA LYS A 299 -7.70 -36.21 0.89
C LYS A 299 -7.36 -36.43 2.36
N GLN A 300 -8.29 -36.99 3.13
CA GLN A 300 -7.98 -37.45 4.48
C GLN A 300 -7.02 -38.64 4.34
N THR A 301 -5.91 -38.58 5.08
CA THR A 301 -4.96 -39.68 5.22
C THR A 301 -5.53 -40.73 6.14
#